data_AF-A0A7C6XJ12-F1
#
_entry.id   AF-A0A7C6XJ12-F1
#
_cell.length_a   1.000
_cell.length_b   1.000
_cell.length_c   1.000
_cell.angle_alpha   90.00
_cell.angle_beta   90.00
_cell.angle_gamma   90.00
#
_symmetry.space_group_name_H-M   'P 1'
#
loop_
_entity.id
_entity.type
_entity.pdbx_description
1 polymer ?
#
loop_
_entity_poly.entity_id
_entity_poly.type
_entity_poly.pdbx_seq_one_letter_code
_entity_poly.pdbx_strand_id
1 'polypeptide(L)'
;MSALTEIYVDNVIRHLPESTRADIAAEIRATINDMVEARLGENPQPNPERTATVEREVLEELGDPAVLSREYADSPQHFIGPKSYPLFLWTLRWILPIVGVLAVLANVVVTVATTPDVQIGQLIGSTVGNTVTS
;
A
#
# COMPACT_ATOMS: atom_id res chain seq x y z
N MET A 1 21.91 -0.74 23.46
CA MET A 1 21.41 -0.10 22.23
C MET A 1 21.43 1.41 22.39
N SER A 2 21.98 2.09 21.40
CA SER A 2 22.19 3.53 21.37
C SER A 2 20.98 4.28 20.81
N ALA A 3 20.84 5.56 21.19
CA ALA A 3 19.79 6.43 20.67
C ALA A 3 19.89 6.63 19.15
N LEU A 4 21.11 6.57 18.59
CA LEU A 4 21.35 6.72 17.15
C LEU A 4 20.75 5.55 16.36
N THR A 5 20.94 4.33 16.85
CA THR A 5 20.39 3.11 16.23
C THR A 5 18.86 3.15 16.22
N GLU A 6 18.23 3.57 17.32
CA GLU A 6 16.76 3.66 17.38
C GLU A 6 16.22 4.71 16.40
N ILE A 7 16.85 5.88 16.32
CA ILE A 7 16.46 6.91 15.34
C ILE A 7 16.63 6.39 13.92
N TYR A 8 17.73 5.69 13.63
CA TYR A 8 17.96 5.12 12.30
C TYR A 8 16.88 4.10 11.93
N VAL A 9 16.62 3.13 12.80
CA VAL A 9 15.61 2.08 12.59
C VAL A 9 14.22 2.68 12.42
N ASP A 10 13.84 3.66 13.23
CA ASP A 10 12.54 4.35 13.11
C ASP A 10 12.38 5.02 11.73
N ASN A 11 13.43 5.69 11.24
CA ASN A 11 13.41 6.29 9.91
C ASN A 11 13.29 5.26 8.78
N VAL A 12 13.89 4.08 8.92
CA VAL A 12 13.74 3.00 7.94
C VAL A 12 12.29 2.48 7.95
N ILE A 13 11.75 2.12 9.12
CA ILE A 13 10.45 1.46 9.21
C ILE A 13 9.26 2.38 8.98
N ARG A 14 9.44 3.71 9.13
CA ARG A 14 8.41 4.70 8.83
C ARG A 14 7.85 4.58 7.41
N HIS A 15 8.66 4.07 6.49
CA HIS A 15 8.29 3.89 5.09
C HIS A 15 7.74 2.50 4.75
N LEU A 16 7.71 1.57 5.72
CA LEU A 16 7.29 0.18 5.53
C LEU A 16 5.80 -0.04 5.88
N PRO A 17 5.16 -1.10 5.34
CA PRO A 17 3.81 -1.52 5.74
C PRO A 17 3.75 -1.92 7.23
N GLU A 18 2.70 -1.48 7.95
CA GLU A 18 2.57 -1.76 9.40
C GLU A 18 2.67 -3.23 9.79
N SER A 19 2.23 -4.15 8.92
CA SER A 19 2.26 -5.58 9.19
C SER A 19 3.67 -6.18 9.26
N THR A 20 4.66 -5.56 8.63
CA THR A 20 6.05 -6.06 8.58
C THR A 20 7.05 -5.18 9.32
N ARG A 21 6.62 -4.01 9.81
CA ARG A 21 7.48 -3.06 10.54
C ARG A 21 8.21 -3.69 11.72
N ALA A 22 7.52 -4.48 12.54
CA ALA A 22 8.09 -5.06 13.75
C ALA A 22 9.20 -6.07 13.42
N ASP A 23 8.94 -6.95 12.46
CA ASP A 23 9.88 -8.01 12.06
C ASP A 23 11.13 -7.41 11.40
N ILE A 24 10.94 -6.48 10.45
CA ILE A 24 12.06 -5.81 9.77
C ILE A 24 12.84 -4.92 10.74
N ALA A 25 12.18 -4.27 11.71
CA ALA A 25 12.87 -3.50 12.74
C ALA A 25 13.73 -4.40 13.63
N ALA A 26 13.29 -5.62 13.93
CA ALA A 26 14.06 -6.57 14.72
C ALA A 26 15.27 -7.09 13.92
N GLU A 27 15.07 -7.38 12.63
CA GLU A 27 16.13 -7.81 11.71
C GLU A 27 17.23 -6.74 11.59
N ILE A 28 16.88 -5.50 11.25
CA ILE A 28 17.85 -4.40 11.09
C ILE A 28 18.61 -4.15 12.40
N ARG A 29 17.91 -4.21 13.55
CA ARG A 29 18.55 -4.08 14.87
C ARG A 29 19.58 -5.19 15.11
N ALA A 30 19.23 -6.44 14.77
CA ALA A 30 20.15 -7.58 14.90
C ALA A 30 21.36 -7.39 13.98
N THR A 31 21.15 -7.05 12.70
CA THR A 31 22.23 -6.82 11.74
C THR A 31 23.18 -5.69 12.18
N ILE A 32 22.65 -4.57 12.69
CA ILE A 32 23.48 -3.49 13.24
C ILE A 32 24.29 -3.98 14.44
N ASN A 33 23.66 -4.71 15.37
CA ASN A 33 24.33 -5.22 16.56
C ASN A 33 25.47 -6.18 16.19
N ASP A 34 25.22 -7.12 15.28
CA ASP A 34 26.21 -8.08 14.80
C ASP A 34 27.40 -7.37 14.13
N MET A 35 27.14 -6.34 13.31
CA MET A 35 28.18 -5.54 12.66
C MET A 35 29.02 -4.70 13.63
N VAL A 36 28.39 -4.17 14.69
CA VAL A 36 29.06 -3.42 15.75
C VAL A 36 29.93 -4.37 16.59
N GLU A 37 29.38 -5.52 16.97
CA GLU A 37 30.10 -6.55 17.73
C GLU A 37 31.30 -7.09 16.95
N ALA A 38 31.14 -7.37 15.66
CA ALA A 38 32.22 -7.81 14.78
C ALA A 38 33.40 -6.81 14.71
N ARG A 39 33.12 -5.50 14.73
CA ARG A 39 34.15 -4.44 14.67
C ARG A 39 34.77 -4.14 16.03
N LEU A 40 33.98 -4.23 17.10
CA LEU A 40 34.51 -4.10 18.46
C LEU A 40 35.42 -5.28 18.83
N GLY A 41 35.12 -6.46 18.29
CA GLY A 41 35.76 -7.74 18.63
C GLY A 41 35.48 -8.14 20.09
N GLU A 42 36.03 -9.26 20.55
CA GLU A 42 36.06 -9.65 21.98
C GLU A 42 37.00 -8.75 22.80
N ASN A 43 36.90 -7.42 22.66
CA ASN A 43 37.72 -6.50 23.44
C ASN A 43 37.26 -6.49 24.91
N PRO A 44 38.11 -6.84 25.89
CA PRO A 44 37.73 -6.95 27.30
C PRO A 44 37.46 -5.62 28.00
N GLN A 45 37.82 -4.49 27.36
CA GLN A 45 37.52 -3.14 27.85
C GLN A 45 36.65 -2.38 26.83
N PRO A 46 35.32 -2.31 27.05
CA PRO A 46 34.45 -1.45 26.26
C PRO A 46 34.76 0.01 26.61
N ASN A 47 35.50 0.70 25.73
CA ASN A 47 35.57 2.16 25.78
C ASN A 47 34.26 2.69 25.15
N PRO A 48 33.41 3.41 25.91
CA PRO A 48 32.15 3.95 25.39
C PRO A 48 32.34 4.88 24.19
N GLU A 49 33.47 5.60 24.10
CA GLU A 49 33.78 6.42 22.93
C GLU A 49 34.05 5.59 21.68
N ARG A 50 34.75 4.45 21.83
CA ARG A 50 35.03 3.53 20.72
C ARG A 50 33.76 2.84 20.23
N THR A 51 32.86 2.48 21.14
CA THR A 51 31.55 1.93 20.77
C THR A 51 30.73 2.94 19.96
N ALA A 52 30.69 4.20 20.38
CA ALA A 52 29.97 5.25 19.65
C ALA A 52 30.56 5.52 18.26
N THR A 53 31.89 5.48 18.10
CA THR A 53 32.52 5.64 16.77
C THR A 53 32.22 4.46 15.86
N VAL A 54 32.30 3.22 16.38
CA VAL A 54 32.00 2.02 15.59
C VAL A 54 30.53 1.97 15.19
N GLU A 55 29.60 2.30 16.09
CA GLU A 55 28.18 2.42 15.75
C GLU A 55 27.95 3.41 14.61
N ARG A 56 28.61 4.57 14.64
CA ARG A 56 28.48 5.58 13.58
C ARG A 56 29.03 5.09 12.25
N GLU A 57 30.20 4.45 12.23
CA GLU A 57 30.78 3.85 11.03
C GLU A 57 29.85 2.79 10.41
N VAL A 58 29.25 1.95 11.26
CA VAL A 58 28.27 0.94 10.82
C VAL A 58 27.04 1.58 10.18
N LEU A 59 26.50 2.64 10.79
CA LEU A 59 25.34 3.36 10.23
C LEU A 59 25.69 4.11 8.94
N GLU A 60 26.92 4.64 8.82
CA GLU A 60 27.41 5.28 7.60
C GLU A 60 27.59 4.25 6.47
N GLU A 61 28.02 3.02 6.78
CA GLU A 61 28.14 1.92 5.82
C GLU A 61 26.78 1.41 5.33
N LEU A 62 25.78 1.33 6.22
CA LEU A 62 24.39 1.02 5.85
C LEU A 62 23.77 2.09 4.94
N GLY A 63 24.27 3.33 5.01
CA GLY A 63 23.85 4.42 4.14
C GLY A 63 22.50 5.03 4.51
N ASP A 64 21.85 5.67 3.53
CA ASP A 64 20.61 6.43 3.75
C ASP A 64 19.45 5.50 4.16
N PRO A 65 18.81 5.71 5.33
CA PRO A 65 17.68 4.89 5.77
C PRO A 65 16.50 4.91 4.79
N ALA A 66 16.33 5.98 4.01
CA ALA A 66 15.30 6.05 2.97
C ALA A 66 15.61 5.11 1.80
N VAL A 67 16.89 4.95 1.45
CA VAL A 67 17.32 4.01 0.41
C VAL A 67 17.16 2.58 0.90
N LEU A 68 17.62 2.28 2.13
CA LEU A 68 17.48 0.96 2.76
C LEU A 68 16.01 0.54 2.88
N SER A 69 15.12 1.49 3.20
CA SER A 69 13.69 1.22 3.27
C SER A 69 13.10 0.72 1.96
N ARG A 70 13.65 1.10 0.79
CA ARG A 70 13.15 0.67 -0.52
C ARG A 70 13.49 -0.79 -0.81
N GLU A 71 14.64 -1.25 -0.34
CA GLU A 71 15.07 -2.63 -0.47
C GLU A 71 14.19 -3.55 0.37
N TYR A 72 13.89 -3.15 1.61
CA TYR A 72 12.97 -3.86 2.50
C TYR A 72 11.49 -3.65 2.18
N ALA A 73 11.15 -2.62 1.41
CA ALA A 73 9.77 -2.33 1.08
C ALA A 73 9.15 -3.43 0.22
N ASP A 74 9.94 -4.16 -0.59
CA ASP A 74 9.63 -5.22 -1.58
C ASP A 74 8.15 -5.31 -2.04
N SER A 75 7.55 -4.14 -2.14
CA SER A 75 6.16 -3.92 -2.45
C SER A 75 6.30 -2.81 -3.47
N PRO A 76 6.15 -3.13 -4.76
CA PRO A 76 5.95 -2.12 -5.79
C PRO A 76 5.01 -1.07 -5.23
N GLN A 77 5.20 0.18 -5.60
CA GLN A 77 4.36 1.31 -5.20
C GLN A 77 2.89 1.06 -5.63
N HIS A 78 2.16 0.19 -4.94
CA HIS A 78 0.81 -0.19 -5.25
C HIS A 78 -0.07 0.90 -4.66
N PHE A 79 -0.57 1.78 -5.51
CA PHE A 79 -1.54 2.83 -5.15
C PHE A 79 -2.82 2.29 -4.48
N ILE A 80 -2.99 0.96 -4.45
CA ILE A 80 -3.97 0.25 -3.64
C ILE A 80 -3.23 -0.95 -3.00
N GLY A 81 -2.69 -0.78 -1.79
CA GLY A 81 -2.10 -1.91 -1.04
C GLY A 81 -3.14 -3.02 -0.77
N PRO A 82 -2.70 -4.25 -0.42
CA PRO A 82 -3.59 -5.41 -0.21
C PRO A 82 -4.66 -5.19 0.86
N LYS A 83 -4.50 -4.21 1.76
CA LYS A 83 -5.55 -3.78 2.72
C LYS A 83 -6.67 -2.97 2.06
N SER A 84 -6.38 -2.23 0.99
CA SER A 84 -7.33 -1.35 0.29
C SER A 84 -7.99 -2.02 -0.92
N TYR A 85 -7.40 -3.11 -1.42
CA TYR A 85 -7.97 -3.89 -2.53
C TYR A 85 -9.37 -4.47 -2.23
N PRO A 86 -9.63 -5.02 -1.03
CA PRO A 86 -10.98 -5.45 -0.64
C PRO A 86 -11.97 -4.28 -0.61
N LEU A 87 -11.53 -3.10 -0.17
CA LEU A 87 -12.36 -1.90 -0.09
C LEU A 87 -12.72 -1.36 -1.49
N PHE A 88 -11.77 -1.41 -2.43
CA PHE A 88 -12.01 -1.08 -3.83
C PHE A 88 -13.01 -2.04 -4.47
N LEU A 89 -12.84 -3.35 -4.29
CA LEU A 89 -13.78 -4.35 -4.80
C LEU A 89 -15.17 -4.23 -4.14
N TRP A 90 -15.22 -3.95 -2.84
CA TRP A 90 -16.47 -3.69 -2.13
C TRP A 90 -17.16 -2.45 -2.69
N THR A 91 -16.44 -1.34 -2.86
CA THR A 91 -16.95 -0.09 -3.45
C THR A 91 -17.47 -0.32 -4.86
N LEU A 92 -16.71 -1.02 -5.71
CA LEU A 92 -17.12 -1.33 -7.08
C LEU A 92 -18.35 -2.25 -7.11
N ARG A 93 -18.40 -3.25 -6.21
CA ARG A 93 -19.54 -4.16 -6.05
C ARG A 93 -20.82 -3.42 -5.67
N TRP A 94 -20.73 -2.33 -4.89
CA TRP A 94 -21.89 -1.54 -4.51
C TRP A 94 -22.25 -0.44 -5.52
N ILE A 95 -21.26 0.18 -6.17
CA ILE A 95 -21.50 1.21 -7.19
C ILE A 95 -22.21 0.63 -8.42
N LEU A 96 -21.81 -0.56 -8.89
CA LEU A 96 -22.41 -1.21 -10.06
C LEU A 96 -23.95 -1.31 -10.00
N PRO A 97 -24.56 -1.90 -8.96
CA PRO A 97 -26.02 -1.97 -8.87
C PRO A 97 -26.67 -0.60 -8.68
N ILE A 98 -26.04 0.33 -7.96
CA ILE A 98 -26.57 1.69 -7.77
C ILE A 98 -26.68 2.42 -9.12
N VAL A 99 -25.60 2.39 -9.91
CA VAL A 99 -25.59 3.00 -11.26
C VAL A 99 -26.61 2.31 -12.16
N GLY A 100 -26.71 0.97 -12.09
CA GLY A 100 -27.70 0.21 -12.86
C GLY A 100 -29.15 0.61 -12.53
N VAL A 101 -29.49 0.73 -11.24
CA VAL A 101 -30.82 1.16 -10.80
C VAL A 101 -31.12 2.59 -11.26
N LEU A 102 -30.15 3.51 -11.11
CA LEU A 102 -30.30 4.89 -11.57
C LEU A 102 -30.51 4.98 -13.09
N ALA A 103 -29.78 4.18 -13.87
CA ALA A 103 -29.93 4.12 -15.32
C ALA A 103 -31.32 3.61 -15.74
N VAL A 104 -31.83 2.58 -15.07
CA VAL A 104 -33.19 2.06 -15.32
C VAL A 104 -34.24 3.11 -14.95
N LEU A 105 -34.13 3.74 -13.79
CA LEU A 105 -35.07 4.77 -13.35
C LEU A 105 -35.07 5.96 -14.30
N ALA A 106 -33.90 6.43 -14.75
CA ALA A 106 -33.80 7.50 -15.73
C ALA A 106 -34.51 7.13 -17.04
N ASN A 107 -34.32 5.90 -17.54
CA ASN A 107 -35.01 5.40 -18.74
C ASN A 107 -36.53 5.32 -18.54
N VAL A 108 -37.01 4.86 -17.38
CA VAL A 108 -38.44 4.81 -17.07
C VAL A 108 -39.04 6.21 -17.05
N VAL A 109 -38.38 7.17 -16.41
CA VAL A 109 -38.85 8.57 -16.38
C VAL A 109 -38.92 9.16 -17.79
N VAL A 110 -37.89 8.95 -18.61
CA VAL A 110 -37.87 9.43 -20.00
C VAL A 110 -38.99 8.79 -20.82
N THR A 111 -39.18 7.47 -20.73
CA THR A 111 -40.21 6.77 -21.51
C THR A 111 -41.62 7.21 -21.10
N VAL A 112 -41.91 7.37 -19.81
CA VAL A 112 -43.21 7.88 -19.33
C VAL A 112 -43.43 9.33 -19.73
N ALA A 113 -42.39 10.17 -19.72
CA ALA A 113 -42.51 11.59 -20.06
C ALA A 113 -42.67 11.84 -21.58
N THR A 114 -42.18 10.92 -22.42
CA THR A 114 -42.11 11.12 -23.88
C THR A 114 -43.11 10.28 -24.68
N THR A 115 -43.76 9.28 -24.07
CA THR A 115 -44.65 8.34 -24.78
C THR A 115 -46.09 8.44 -24.25
N PRO A 116 -47.09 8.82 -25.07
CA PRO A 116 -48.49 8.95 -24.63
C PRO A 116 -49.23 7.61 -24.43
N ASP A 117 -48.75 6.51 -25.01
CA ASP A 117 -49.36 5.17 -24.90
C ASP A 117 -48.23 4.15 -24.65
N VAL A 118 -48.17 3.59 -23.44
CA VAL A 118 -47.12 2.64 -23.04
C VAL A 118 -47.37 1.24 -23.62
N GLN A 119 -46.98 1.05 -24.88
CA GLN A 119 -46.89 -0.27 -25.52
C GLN A 119 -45.52 -0.90 -25.25
N ILE A 120 -45.44 -1.69 -24.19
CA ILE A 120 -44.24 -2.42 -23.75
C ILE A 120 -43.59 -3.23 -24.91
N GLY A 121 -44.38 -3.65 -25.90
CA GLY A 121 -43.91 -4.38 -27.08
C GLY A 121 -42.96 -3.60 -28.01
N GLN A 122 -43.08 -2.27 -28.09
CA GLN A 122 -42.20 -1.47 -28.97
C GLN A 122 -40.80 -1.23 -28.37
N LEU A 123 -40.69 -1.22 -27.03
CA LEU A 123 -39.41 -1.02 -26.33
C LEU A 123 -38.46 -2.22 -26.50
N ILE A 124 -39.01 -3.44 -26.53
CA ILE A 124 -38.23 -4.66 -26.76
C ILE A 124 -37.74 -4.71 -28.22
N GLY A 125 -38.57 -4.29 -29.19
CA GLY A 125 -38.22 -4.29 -30.61
C GLY A 125 -37.10 -3.30 -30.98
N SER A 126 -37.11 -2.09 -30.43
CA SER A 126 -36.10 -1.06 -30.75
C SER A 126 -34.72 -1.34 -30.14
N THR A 127 -34.67 -2.05 -29.00
CA THR A 127 -33.41 -2.37 -28.32
C THR A 127 -32.64 -3.46 -29.05
N VAL A 128 -33.32 -4.44 -29.67
CA VAL A 128 -32.68 -5.52 -30.45
C VAL A 128 -32.34 -5.06 -31.88
N GLY A 129 -33.19 -4.23 -32.49
CA GLY A 129 -32.98 -3.76 -33.87
C GLY A 129 -31.74 -2.90 -34.05
N ASN A 130 -31.44 -2.02 -33.09
CA ASN A 130 -30.28 -1.13 -33.17
C ASN A 130 -28.93 -1.82 -32.89
N THR A 131 -28.93 -3.02 -32.32
CA THR A 131 -27.68 -3.78 -32.03
C THR A 131 -27.21 -4.67 -33.17
N VAL A 132 -28.04 -4.94 -34.19
CA VAL A 132 -27.68 -5.82 -35.33
C VAL A 132 -27.21 -5.03 -36.56
N THR A 133 -27.39 -3.70 -36.57
CA THR A 133 -27.10 -2.85 -37.74
C THR A 133 -26.01 -1.80 -37.49
N SER A 134 -25.25 -1.90 -36.40
CA SER A 134 -24.06 -1.05 -36.19
C SER A 134 -22.79 -1.85 -35.96
#